data_AF-A0A7Z0VMS0-F1
#
_entry.id   AF-A0A7Z0VMS0-F1
#
_cell.length_a   1.000
_cell.length_b   1.000
_cell.length_c   1.000
_cell.angle_alpha   90.00
_cell.angle_beta   90.00
_cell.angle_gamma   90.00
#
_symmetry.space_group_name_H-M   'P 1'
#
loop_
_entity.id
_entity.type
_entity.pdbx_description
1 polymer ?
#
loop_
_entity_poly.entity_id
_entity_poly.type
_entity_poly.pdbx_seq_one_letter_code
_entity_poly.pdbx_strand_id
1 'polypeptide(L)'
;MWIFYKHLPRGVSSKEIRKATMRGTRSGWSLIPAKKKSTIKRSKIIQIMDLDTELLEYHAIVQVESPKLANTIIENLDGKTVNGLFLKPHRYQRRFPSRDRRSHTQASNQGEERRTSDRRRSKIIMRVVEIV
;
A
#
# COMPACT_ATOMS: atom_id res chain seq x y z
N MET A 1 1.69 -7.48 -9.76
CA MET A 1 2.35 -6.95 -8.55
C MET A 1 1.37 -6.06 -7.80
N TRP A 2 1.49 -5.90 -6.47
CA TRP A 2 0.63 -5.00 -5.68
C TRP A 2 1.44 -3.83 -5.11
N ILE A 3 0.85 -2.64 -5.14
CA ILE A 3 1.38 -1.42 -4.53
C ILE A 3 0.44 -1.05 -3.39
N PHE A 4 0.98 -0.74 -2.22
CA PHE A 4 0.24 -0.23 -1.07
C PHE A 4 0.46 1.26 -0.92
N TYR A 5 -0.61 2.02 -0.77
CA TYR A 5 -0.59 3.45 -0.49
C TYR A 5 -1.03 3.65 0.96
N LYS A 6 -0.15 4.27 1.76
CA LYS A 6 -0.38 4.52 3.18
C LYS A 6 -0.97 5.90 3.42
N HIS A 7 -1.82 6.04 4.44
CA HIS A 7 -2.24 7.32 5.03
C HIS A 7 -2.88 8.27 4.03
N LEU A 8 -3.86 7.75 3.30
CA LEU A 8 -4.64 8.54 2.36
C LEU A 8 -5.67 9.42 3.09
N PRO A 9 -6.11 10.52 2.45
CA PRO A 9 -7.20 11.34 2.99
C PRO A 9 -8.49 10.54 3.18
N ARG A 10 -9.30 10.99 4.15
CA ARG A 10 -10.64 10.43 4.40
C ARG A 10 -11.50 10.55 3.14
N GLY A 11 -12.22 9.48 2.80
CA GLY A 11 -13.14 9.46 1.67
C GLY A 11 -12.48 9.34 0.29
N VAL A 12 -11.16 9.11 0.23
CA VAL A 12 -10.47 8.84 -1.04
C VAL A 12 -11.13 7.67 -1.78
N SER A 13 -11.40 7.88 -3.07
CA SER A 13 -12.02 6.88 -3.93
C SER A 13 -10.99 6.03 -4.69
N SER A 14 -11.40 4.83 -5.12
CA SER A 14 -10.58 3.99 -6.01
C SER A 14 -10.31 4.68 -7.34
N LYS A 15 -11.24 5.50 -7.83
CA LYS A 15 -11.06 6.29 -9.06
C LYS A 15 -9.92 7.29 -8.93
N GLU A 16 -9.86 8.03 -7.82
CA GLU A 16 -8.78 8.99 -7.55
C GLU A 16 -7.42 8.30 -7.43
N ILE A 17 -7.37 7.19 -6.68
CA ILE A 17 -6.14 6.41 -6.55
C ILE A 17 -5.71 5.80 -7.88
N ARG A 18 -6.63 5.27 -8.70
CA ARG A 18 -6.31 4.81 -10.06
C ARG A 18 -5.74 5.94 -10.90
N LYS A 19 -6.37 7.13 -10.88
CA LYS A 19 -5.89 8.29 -11.65
C LYS A 19 -4.49 8.73 -11.20
N ALA A 20 -4.23 8.77 -9.89
CA ALA A 20 -2.91 9.07 -9.34
C ALA A 20 -1.87 8.01 -9.71
N THR A 21 -2.23 6.72 -9.58
CA THR A 21 -1.37 5.59 -9.98
C THR A 21 -0.98 5.67 -11.46
N MET A 22 -1.94 5.98 -12.34
CA MET A 22 -1.68 6.15 -13.78
C MET A 22 -0.74 7.32 -14.10
N ARG A 23 -0.60 8.32 -13.23
CA ARG A 23 0.42 9.37 -13.41
C ARG A 23 1.83 8.83 -13.17
N GLY A 24 1.98 7.88 -12.25
CA GLY A 24 3.26 7.24 -11.94
C GLY A 24 3.75 6.26 -13.00
N THR A 25 2.95 5.91 -14.01
CA THR A 25 3.33 4.90 -15.02
C THR A 25 4.29 5.45 -16.08
N ARG A 26 4.49 6.78 -16.14
CA ARG A 26 5.34 7.43 -17.12
C ARG A 26 6.77 7.50 -16.59
N SER A 27 7.76 7.22 -17.43
CA SER A 27 9.13 7.60 -17.10
C SER A 27 9.22 9.13 -17.03
N GLY A 28 9.90 9.68 -16.01
CA GLY A 28 9.96 11.13 -15.73
C GLY A 28 10.45 12.01 -16.88
N TRP A 29 11.13 11.44 -17.88
CA TRP A 29 11.62 12.13 -19.08
C TRP A 29 10.83 11.84 -20.36
N SER A 30 9.80 10.99 -20.29
CA SER A 30 9.09 10.55 -21.49
C SER A 30 7.82 11.37 -21.73
N LEU A 31 7.80 12.10 -22.85
CA LEU A 31 6.61 12.72 -23.43
C LEU A 31 5.69 11.71 -24.12
N ILE A 32 6.07 10.42 -24.18
CA ILE A 32 5.30 9.39 -24.86
C ILE A 32 4.05 9.06 -24.01
N PRO A 33 2.84 9.15 -24.58
CA PRO A 33 1.63 8.78 -23.86
C PRO A 33 1.70 7.30 -23.47
N ALA A 34 1.63 7.01 -22.17
CA ALA A 34 1.58 5.65 -21.65
C ALA A 34 0.49 4.86 -22.38
N LYS A 35 0.86 3.73 -23.02
CA LYS A 35 -0.08 2.88 -23.75
C LYS A 35 -1.23 2.48 -22.81
N LYS A 36 -2.47 2.81 -23.20
CA LYS A 36 -3.70 2.70 -22.41
C LYS A 36 -4.15 1.28 -22.01
N LYS A 37 -3.50 0.20 -22.46
CA LYS A 37 -3.99 -1.16 -22.17
C LYS A 37 -3.66 -1.57 -20.72
N SER A 38 -4.73 -1.73 -19.93
CA SER A 38 -4.88 -2.26 -18.57
C SER A 38 -3.65 -2.31 -17.65
N THR A 39 -2.96 -1.19 -17.49
CA THR A 39 -1.81 -1.04 -16.58
C THR A 39 -2.16 -1.38 -15.12
N ILE A 40 -3.41 -1.09 -14.73
CA ILE A 40 -3.99 -1.41 -13.42
C ILE A 40 -5.06 -2.48 -13.58
N LYS A 41 -4.87 -3.61 -12.88
CA LYS A 41 -5.77 -4.77 -12.89
C LYS A 41 -6.89 -4.64 -11.85
N ARG A 42 -6.57 -4.15 -10.65
CA ARG A 42 -7.51 -4.04 -9.52
C ARG A 42 -7.06 -2.95 -8.57
N SER A 43 -8.00 -2.33 -7.87
CA SER A 43 -7.76 -1.42 -6.76
C SER A 43 -8.74 -1.71 -5.62
N LYS A 44 -8.28 -1.51 -4.39
CA LYS A 44 -9.15 -1.52 -3.21
C LYS A 44 -8.81 -0.36 -2.29
N ILE A 45 -9.82 0.22 -1.67
CA ILE A 45 -9.65 1.11 -0.52
C ILE A 45 -9.88 0.32 0.75
N ILE A 46 -8.95 0.44 1.69
CA ILE A 46 -8.95 -0.23 2.98
C ILE A 46 -9.11 0.84 4.04
N GLN A 47 -10.09 0.65 4.91
CA GLN A 47 -10.26 1.44 6.12
C GLN A 47 -9.80 0.60 7.32
N ILE A 48 -9.01 1.21 8.19
CA ILE A 48 -8.60 0.61 9.47
C ILE A 48 -9.09 1.53 10.58
N MET A 49 -9.86 0.97 11.51
CA MET A 49 -10.26 1.63 12.75
C MET A 49 -9.41 1.08 13.89
N ASP A 50 -8.75 1.97 14.60
CA ASP A 50 -8.08 1.68 15.86
C ASP A 50 -9.11 1.77 16.99
N LEU A 51 -9.33 0.69 17.75
CA LEU A 51 -10.36 0.66 18.79
C LEU A 51 -9.93 1.34 20.08
N ASP A 52 -8.63 1.53 20.30
CA ASP A 52 -8.13 2.21 21.50
C ASP A 52 -8.17 3.73 21.32
N THR A 53 -7.98 4.23 20.08
CA THR A 53 -7.95 5.67 19.78
C THR A 53 -9.16 6.18 18.99
N GLU A 54 -10.01 5.27 18.50
CA GLU A 54 -11.13 5.55 17.58
C GLU A 54 -10.73 6.22 16.25
N LEU A 55 -9.44 6.30 15.95
CA LEU A 55 -8.93 6.92 14.75
C LEU A 55 -9.15 6.02 13.53
N LEU A 56 -9.60 6.65 12.43
CA LEU A 56 -9.77 6.01 11.13
C LEU A 56 -8.59 6.33 10.21
N GLU A 57 -8.01 5.28 9.65
CA GLU A 57 -7.00 5.37 8.62
C GLU A 57 -7.53 4.84 7.29
N TYR A 58 -7.15 5.50 6.19
CA TYR A 58 -7.47 5.07 4.84
C TYR A 58 -6.18 4.70 4.12
N HIS A 59 -6.22 3.55 3.46
CA HIS A 59 -5.11 3.00 2.69
C HIS A 59 -5.66 2.45 1.38
N ALA A 60 -4.78 2.22 0.40
CA ALA A 60 -5.18 1.55 -0.82
C ALA A 60 -4.20 0.45 -1.21
N ILE A 61 -4.71 -0.59 -1.86
CA ILE A 61 -3.88 -1.55 -2.59
C ILE A 61 -4.26 -1.56 -4.06
N VAL A 62 -3.25 -1.43 -4.92
CA VAL A 62 -3.43 -1.39 -6.37
C VAL A 62 -2.61 -2.49 -7.01
N GLN A 63 -3.29 -3.37 -7.74
CA GLN A 63 -2.67 -4.41 -8.55
C GLN A 63 -2.31 -3.84 -9.92
N VAL A 64 -1.04 -3.95 -10.27
CA VAL A 64 -0.51 -3.57 -11.57
C VAL A 64 0.04 -4.78 -12.30
N GLU A 65 0.17 -4.63 -13.62
CA GLU A 65 0.49 -5.73 -14.53
C GLU A 65 1.82 -6.41 -14.22
N SER A 66 2.90 -5.63 -14.07
CA SER A 66 4.26 -6.15 -13.91
C SER A 66 4.99 -5.57 -12.70
N PRO A 67 5.99 -6.27 -12.14
CA PRO A 67 6.86 -5.75 -11.09
C PRO A 67 7.64 -4.50 -11.50
N LYS A 68 8.17 -4.47 -12.73
CA LYS A 68 8.93 -3.32 -13.28
C LYS A 68 8.08 -2.05 -13.22
N LEU A 69 6.84 -2.14 -13.70
CA LEU A 69 5.87 -1.06 -13.66
C LEU A 69 5.56 -0.62 -12.22
N ALA A 70 5.42 -1.55 -11.29
CA ALA A 70 5.19 -1.21 -9.89
C ALA A 70 6.33 -0.38 -9.30
N ASN A 71 7.57 -0.74 -9.61
CA ASN A 71 8.76 -0.01 -9.16
C ASN A 71 8.77 1.40 -9.74
N THR A 72 8.55 1.52 -11.05
CA THR A 72 8.45 2.83 -11.72
C THR A 72 7.38 3.71 -11.08
N ILE A 73 6.19 3.17 -10.79
CA ILE A 73 5.12 3.91 -10.12
C ILE A 73 5.55 4.36 -8.73
N ILE A 74 6.17 3.48 -7.95
CA ILE A 74 6.65 3.81 -6.60
C ILE A 74 7.69 4.93 -6.67
N GLU A 75 8.75 4.76 -7.46
CA GLU A 75 9.82 5.76 -7.66
C GLU A 75 9.27 7.12 -8.11
N ASN A 76 8.27 7.11 -8.99
CA ASN A 76 7.71 8.34 -9.53
C ASN A 76 6.76 9.07 -8.58
N LEU A 77 6.11 8.37 -7.65
CA LEU A 77 5.04 8.92 -6.82
C LEU A 77 5.43 9.07 -5.35
N ASP A 78 6.51 8.43 -4.89
CA ASP A 78 6.90 8.48 -3.49
C ASP A 78 7.27 9.89 -3.02
N GLY A 79 6.63 10.30 -1.92
CA GLY A 79 6.75 11.63 -1.34
C GLY A 79 6.11 12.76 -2.16
N LYS A 80 5.34 12.46 -3.23
CA LYS A 80 4.75 13.48 -4.11
C LYS A 80 3.27 13.72 -3.85
N THR A 81 2.83 14.94 -4.11
CA THR A 81 1.41 15.30 -4.18
C THR A 81 0.93 15.22 -5.63
N VAL A 82 -0.05 14.35 -5.91
CA VAL A 82 -0.63 14.17 -7.24
C VAL A 82 -2.14 14.24 -7.16
N ASN A 83 -2.74 15.13 -7.96
CA ASN A 83 -4.18 15.45 -7.89
C ASN A 83 -4.64 15.82 -6.46
N GLY A 84 -3.82 16.55 -5.70
CA GLY A 84 -4.12 16.92 -4.30
C GLY A 84 -3.88 15.80 -3.27
N LEU A 85 -3.49 14.60 -3.69
CA LEU A 85 -3.20 13.49 -2.78
C LEU A 85 -1.70 13.40 -2.51
N PHE A 86 -1.28 13.49 -1.25
CA PHE A 86 0.09 13.17 -0.86
C PHE A 86 0.27 11.65 -0.80
N LEU A 87 1.23 11.12 -1.56
CA LEU A 87 1.37 9.68 -1.79
C LEU A 87 2.64 9.13 -1.15
N LYS A 88 2.48 7.98 -0.48
CA LYS A 88 3.57 7.14 0.05
C LYS A 88 3.40 5.68 -0.41
N PRO A 89 3.55 5.40 -1.72
CA PRO A 89 3.44 4.06 -2.27
C PRO A 89 4.63 3.21 -1.85
N HIS A 90 4.39 1.93 -1.59
CA HIS A 90 5.45 0.94 -1.44
C HIS A 90 4.99 -0.43 -1.94
N ARG A 91 5.93 -1.35 -2.13
CA ARG A 91 5.60 -2.71 -2.55
C ARG A 91 4.75 -3.39 -1.49
N TYR A 92 3.61 -3.94 -1.89
CA TYR A 92 2.81 -4.78 -1.03
C TYR A 92 3.30 -6.23 -1.11
N GLN A 93 3.67 -6.79 0.03
CA GLN A 93 4.04 -8.20 0.16
C GLN A 93 2.99 -8.92 1.01
N ARG A 94 2.32 -9.91 0.43
CA ARG A 94 1.41 -10.77 1.18
C ARG A 94 2.24 -11.64 2.13
N ARG A 95 2.00 -11.50 3.43
CA ARG A 95 2.57 -12.40 4.43
C ARG A 95 1.68 -13.64 4.52
N PHE A 96 2.29 -14.80 4.37
CA PHE A 96 1.60 -16.07 4.58
C PHE A 96 1.81 -16.49 6.04
N PRO A 97 0.74 -16.81 6.80
CA PRO A 97 0.88 -17.21 8.20
C PRO A 97 1.85 -18.38 8.38
N SER A 98 1.83 -19.36 7.48
CA SER A 98 2.72 -20.53 7.48
C SER A 98 4.21 -20.21 7.27
N ARG A 99 4.55 -18.99 6.83
CA ARG A 99 5.93 -18.54 6.61
C ARG A 99 6.28 -17.35 7.51
N ASP A 100 5.42 -17.01 8.45
CA ASP A 100 5.69 -15.94 9.40
C ASP A 100 6.61 -16.48 10.50
N ARG A 101 7.92 -16.23 10.39
CA ARG A 101 8.89 -16.68 11.40
C ARG A 101 8.56 -16.23 12.83
N ARG A 102 7.68 -15.23 12.99
CA ARG A 102 7.23 -14.73 14.29
C ARG A 102 6.15 -15.60 14.95
N SER A 103 5.50 -16.50 14.21
CA SER A 103 4.56 -17.48 14.80
C SER A 103 5.30 -18.67 15.42
N HIS A 104 6.53 -18.94 14.97
CA HIS A 104 7.37 -20.04 15.45
C HIS A 104 8.24 -19.68 16.65
N THR A 105 8.24 -18.43 17.11
CA THR A 105 8.99 -18.04 18.31
C THR A 105 8.23 -18.43 19.58
N GLN A 106 8.06 -19.74 19.80
CA GLN A 106 7.96 -20.29 21.14
C GLN A 106 9.33 -20.85 21.50
N ALA A 107 9.94 -20.25 22.53
CA ALA A 107 11.02 -20.82 23.33
C ALA A 107 12.25 -21.38 22.59
N SER A 108 13.22 -20.53 22.23
CA SER A 108 14.64 -20.81 22.52
C SER A 108 15.55 -19.71 21.97
N ASN A 109 16.46 -19.26 22.84
CA ASN A 109 17.70 -18.54 22.59
C ASN A 109 17.63 -17.00 22.46
N GLN A 110 18.08 -16.41 23.57
CA GLN A 110 18.67 -15.10 23.83
C GLN A 110 19.65 -14.61 22.76
N GLY A 111 19.19 -14.35 21.54
CA GLY A 111 19.81 -13.37 20.66
C GLY A 111 18.95 -12.13 20.74
N GLU A 112 19.46 -11.05 21.35
CA GLU A 112 18.75 -9.78 21.55
C GLU A 112 17.94 -9.39 20.31
N GLU A 113 16.62 -9.62 20.38
CA GLU A 113 15.70 -9.12 19.38
C GLU A 113 15.77 -7.60 19.48
N ARG A 114 16.51 -6.94 18.57
CA ARG A 114 16.71 -5.47 18.50
C ARG A 114 15.42 -4.65 18.40
N ARG A 115 14.24 -5.28 18.49
CA ARG A 115 12.94 -4.61 18.55
C ARG A 115 12.62 -4.37 20.01
N THR A 116 12.77 -3.13 20.45
CA THR A 116 12.46 -2.66 21.81
C THR A 116 11.07 -3.06 22.30
N SER A 117 10.11 -3.27 21.38
CA SER A 117 8.77 -3.79 21.67
C SER A 117 8.04 -4.22 20.39
N ASP A 118 6.98 -5.04 20.51
CA ASP A 118 6.07 -5.31 19.39
C ASP A 118 5.22 -4.05 19.12
N ARG A 119 5.42 -3.44 17.95
CA ARG A 119 4.67 -2.25 17.49
C ARG A 119 3.34 -2.59 16.82
N ARG A 120 2.90 -3.85 16.86
CA ARG A 120 1.62 -4.27 16.29
C ARG A 120 0.47 -3.82 17.18
N ARG A 121 -0.56 -3.27 16.55
CA ARG A 121 -1.83 -2.94 17.21
C ARG A 121 -2.68 -4.19 17.29
N SER A 122 -3.09 -4.56 18.50
CA SER A 122 -3.90 -5.75 18.75
C SER A 122 -5.40 -5.52 18.53
N LYS A 123 -5.88 -4.27 18.70
CA LYS A 123 -7.30 -3.92 18.62
C LYS A 123 -7.61 -3.04 17.40
N ILE A 124 -7.57 -3.64 16.22
CA ILE A 124 -7.94 -2.95 14.97
C ILE A 124 -9.07 -3.67 14.24
N ILE A 125 -9.98 -2.91 13.64
CA ILE A 125 -10.98 -3.41 12.70
C ILE A 125 -10.58 -2.95 11.30
N MET A 126 -10.47 -3.89 10.37
CA MET A 126 -10.14 -3.61 8.98
C MET A 126 -11.33 -3.92 8.08
N ARG A 127 -11.66 -3.00 7.18
CA ARG A 127 -12.73 -3.14 6.19
C ARG A 127 -12.23 -2.75 4.82
N VAL A 128 -12.69 -3.47 3.79
CA VAL A 128 -12.55 -3.04 2.40
C VAL A 128 -13.80 -2.25 2.06
N VAL A 129 -13.64 -0.96 1.76
CA VAL A 129 -14.77 -0.04 1.56
C VAL A 129 -15.07 0.21 0.08
N GLU A 130 -14.13 -0.06 -0.82
CA GLU A 130 -14.35 0.04 -2.27
C GLU A 130 -13.46 -0.96 -3.02
N ILE A 131 -13.96 -1.51 -4.14
CA ILE A 131 -13.25 -2.45 -5.02
C ILE A 131 -13.58 -2.12 -6.47
N VAL A 132 -12.54 -1.94 -7.31
CA VAL A 132 -12.66 -1.70 -8.77
C VAL A 132 -11.57 -2.44 -9.54
#